data_AF-A0A4V3JJ18-F1
#
_entry.id   AF-A0A4V3JJ18-F1
#
_cell.length_a   1.000
_cell.length_b   1.000
_cell.length_c   1.000
_cell.angle_alpha   90.00
_cell.angle_beta   90.00
_cell.angle_gamma   90.00
#
_symmetry.space_group_name_H-M   'P 1'
#
loop_
_entity.id
_entity.type
_entity.pdbx_description
1 polymer ?
#
loop_
_entity_poly.entity_id
_entity_poly.type
_entity_poly.pdbx_seq_one_letter_code
_entity_poly.pdbx_strand_id
1 'polypeptide(L)'
;MIVSDFIKRILDYGTKQYGLHYNEFVLFGVRGYSVIDGSMVKNDDKIDEYNDLIFLLGTNSIPRYYIATMDPGLTWLRKAMNPLGTARLKEGLYKYKIGIHRGHPALTQYASVTVLRYKEHTGDQPWISWKDEKPSIFQTGWFGIDIHAKGGNTAKVGVTSAGCSVIDSTWEGTVWKEFFSLLKSASHVQNFYYYAVLDQATVEKLIVSDI
;
A
#
# COMPACT_ATOMS: atom_id res chain seq x y z
N MET A 1 -20.41 0.25 -3.30
CA MET A 1 -20.54 0.46 -1.84
C MET A 1 -19.99 1.84 -1.50
N ILE A 2 -20.72 2.66 -0.74
CA ILE A 2 -20.23 3.97 -0.32
C ILE A 2 -19.03 3.84 0.64
N VAL A 3 -18.10 4.79 0.60
CA VAL A 3 -16.85 4.73 1.37
C VAL A 3 -17.10 4.60 2.87
N SER A 4 -18.11 5.27 3.43
CA SER A 4 -18.42 5.20 4.87
C SER A 4 -18.79 3.79 5.34
N ASP A 5 -19.52 3.03 4.52
CA ASP A 5 -19.88 1.64 4.83
C ASP A 5 -18.70 0.70 4.63
N PHE A 6 -17.87 0.95 3.60
CA PHE A 6 -16.63 0.23 3.42
C PHE A 6 -15.68 0.40 4.62
N ILE A 7 -15.58 1.62 5.16
CA ILE A 7 -14.76 1.89 6.35
C ILE A 7 -15.24 1.08 7.55
N LYS A 8 -16.55 0.96 7.79
CA LYS A 8 -17.07 0.10 8.88
C LYS A 8 -16.64 -1.36 8.69
N ARG A 9 -16.71 -1.86 7.46
CA ARG A 9 -16.36 -3.26 7.13
C ARG A 9 -14.87 -3.54 7.23
N ILE A 10 -14.01 -2.61 6.80
CA ILE A 10 -12.56 -2.81 6.90
C ILE A 10 -12.06 -2.70 8.35
N LEU A 11 -12.71 -1.88 9.20
CA LEU A 11 -12.45 -1.83 10.64
C LEU A 11 -12.91 -3.12 11.34
N ASP A 12 -14.10 -3.63 11.01
CA ASP A 12 -14.58 -4.92 11.53
C ASP A 12 -13.66 -6.07 11.11
N TYR A 13 -13.28 -6.11 9.82
CA TYR A 13 -12.30 -7.07 9.30
C TYR A 13 -10.95 -6.97 10.04
N GLY A 14 -10.40 -5.77 10.21
CA GLY A 14 -9.14 -5.58 10.92
C GLY A 14 -9.19 -6.04 12.38
N THR A 15 -10.34 -5.83 13.04
CA THR A 15 -10.57 -6.33 14.40
C THR A 15 -10.62 -7.87 14.42
N LYS A 16 -11.45 -8.48 13.57
CA LYS A 16 -11.67 -9.95 13.54
C LYS A 16 -10.44 -10.71 13.07
N GLN A 17 -9.77 -10.22 12.03
CA GLN A 17 -8.65 -10.91 11.40
C GLN A 17 -7.34 -10.71 12.15
N TYR A 18 -7.12 -9.51 12.72
CA TYR A 18 -5.82 -9.13 13.25
C TYR A 18 -5.84 -8.63 14.70
N GLY A 19 -7.01 -8.52 15.33
CA GLY A 19 -7.13 -7.99 16.69
C GLY A 19 -6.79 -6.50 16.78
N LEU A 20 -7.01 -5.73 15.71
CA LEU A 20 -6.71 -4.31 15.69
C LEU A 20 -7.67 -3.50 16.57
N HIS A 21 -7.12 -2.47 17.20
CA HIS A 21 -7.85 -1.44 17.91
C HIS A 21 -7.60 -0.08 17.27
N TYR A 22 -8.56 0.84 17.40
CA TYR A 22 -8.58 2.10 16.65
C TYR A 22 -8.54 3.35 17.56
N ASN A 23 -8.05 3.18 18.79
CA ASN A 23 -7.61 4.27 19.66
C ASN A 23 -6.29 4.90 19.17
N GLU A 24 -5.60 4.25 18.24
CA GLU A 24 -4.38 4.68 17.56
C GLU A 24 -4.60 4.71 16.04
N PHE A 25 -3.67 5.32 15.30
CA PHE A 25 -3.74 5.30 13.84
C PHE A 25 -3.37 3.92 13.29
N VAL A 26 -4.19 3.44 12.35
CA VAL A 26 -3.95 2.22 11.58
C VAL A 26 -4.07 2.55 10.09
N LEU A 27 -3.10 2.07 9.31
CA LEU A 27 -3.12 2.17 7.86
C LEU A 27 -3.74 0.90 7.26
N PHE A 28 -4.60 1.09 6.26
CA PHE A 28 -5.10 0.01 5.42
C PHE A 28 -4.75 0.28 3.96
N GLY A 29 -3.92 -0.57 3.36
CA GLY A 29 -3.64 -0.58 1.95
C GLY A 29 -4.68 -1.43 1.22
N VAL A 30 -5.35 -0.86 0.22
CA VAL A 30 -6.46 -1.45 -0.52
C VAL A 30 -6.09 -1.47 -2.00
N ARG A 31 -5.77 -2.66 -2.52
CA ARG A 31 -5.33 -2.81 -3.92
C ARG A 31 -6.50 -2.83 -4.90
N GLY A 32 -6.29 -2.23 -6.08
CA GLY A 32 -7.19 -2.39 -7.21
C GLY A 32 -8.57 -1.75 -7.05
N TYR A 33 -8.67 -0.66 -6.27
CA TYR A 33 -9.91 0.09 -6.07
C TYR A 33 -9.68 1.59 -6.11
N SER A 34 -10.66 2.30 -6.66
CA SER A 34 -10.72 3.77 -6.70
C SER A 34 -11.94 4.28 -5.94
N VAL A 35 -11.93 5.57 -5.57
CA VAL A 35 -13.14 6.26 -5.08
C VAL A 35 -13.69 7.14 -6.19
N ILE A 36 -14.92 6.86 -6.63
CA ILE A 36 -15.65 7.64 -7.63
C ILE A 36 -16.99 8.02 -7.01
N ASP A 37 -17.30 9.31 -6.98
CA ASP A 37 -18.54 9.85 -6.39
C ASP A 37 -18.83 9.30 -4.98
N GLY A 38 -17.78 9.22 -4.14
CA GLY A 38 -17.88 8.74 -2.76
C GLY A 38 -18.09 7.23 -2.61
N SER A 39 -17.98 6.45 -3.69
CA SER A 39 -18.14 5.01 -3.71
C SER A 39 -16.85 4.28 -4.06
N MET A 40 -16.64 3.12 -3.43
CA MET A 40 -15.58 2.19 -3.79
C MET A 40 -15.93 1.54 -5.14
N VAL A 41 -15.06 1.71 -6.13
CA VAL A 41 -15.19 1.15 -7.47
C VAL A 41 -13.97 0.30 -7.78
N LYS A 42 -14.20 -0.97 -8.12
CA LYS A 42 -13.13 -1.89 -8.52
C LYS A 42 -12.51 -1.39 -9.83
N ASN A 43 -11.18 -1.33 -9.88
CA ASN A 43 -10.45 -1.06 -11.12
C ASN A 43 -9.73 -2.33 -11.61
N ASP A 44 -8.87 -2.20 -12.62
CA ASP A 44 -8.21 -3.34 -13.27
C ASP A 44 -6.91 -3.81 -12.60
N ASP A 45 -6.51 -3.21 -11.46
CA ASP A 45 -5.25 -3.49 -10.74
C ASP A 45 -4.04 -3.48 -11.69
N LYS A 46 -4.07 -2.56 -12.66
CA LYS A 46 -3.04 -2.47 -13.70
C LYS A 46 -1.68 -2.10 -13.14
N ILE A 47 -0.66 -2.79 -13.63
CA ILE A 47 0.75 -2.56 -13.32
C ILE A 47 1.16 -1.14 -13.75
N ASP A 48 2.09 -0.56 -12.99
CA ASP A 48 2.73 0.74 -13.28
C ASP A 48 1.83 1.96 -13.09
N GLU A 49 0.73 1.83 -12.34
CA GLU A 49 -0.25 2.89 -12.07
C GLU A 49 -0.44 3.12 -10.57
N TYR A 50 -0.85 4.35 -10.22
CA TYR A 50 -1.27 4.71 -8.87
C TYR A 50 -2.79 4.50 -8.77
N ASN A 51 -3.19 3.24 -8.72
CA ASN A 51 -4.59 2.78 -8.77
C ASN A 51 -5.02 2.05 -7.48
N ASP A 52 -4.28 2.27 -6.41
CA ASP A 52 -4.59 1.75 -5.09
C ASP A 52 -4.95 2.87 -4.12
N LEU A 53 -5.41 2.47 -2.93
CA LEU A 53 -5.73 3.39 -1.84
C LEU A 53 -4.97 3.03 -0.56
N ILE A 54 -4.49 4.05 0.15
CA ILE A 54 -4.07 3.92 1.55
C ILE A 54 -5.06 4.68 2.41
N PHE A 55 -5.81 4.00 3.25
CA PHE A 55 -6.64 4.59 4.29
C PHE A 55 -5.81 4.81 5.56
N LEU A 56 -6.02 5.95 6.21
CA LEU A 56 -5.52 6.26 7.55
C LEU A 56 -6.75 6.41 8.46
N LEU A 57 -6.93 5.45 9.36
CA LEU A 57 -8.11 5.31 10.21
C LEU A 57 -7.71 5.30 11.70
N GLY A 58 -8.63 5.72 12.56
CA GLY A 58 -8.47 5.69 14.02
C GLY A 58 -8.53 7.06 14.70
N THR A 59 -8.17 7.09 15.98
CA THR A 59 -7.97 8.28 16.83
C THR A 59 -9.17 9.24 16.97
N ASN A 60 -10.42 8.78 16.88
CA ASN A 60 -11.63 9.64 16.80
C ASN A 60 -11.54 10.72 15.70
N SER A 61 -10.59 10.59 14.78
CA SER A 61 -10.35 11.55 13.71
C SER A 61 -11.22 11.23 12.50
N ILE A 62 -11.47 12.24 11.68
CA ILE A 62 -12.17 12.03 10.41
C ILE A 62 -11.29 11.11 9.54
N PRO A 63 -11.83 9.98 9.03
CA PRO A 63 -11.08 9.08 8.15
C PRO A 63 -10.42 9.81 6.98
N ARG A 64 -9.24 9.32 6.56
CA ARG A 64 -8.57 9.78 5.34
C ARG A 64 -8.26 8.61 4.43
N TYR A 65 -8.20 8.87 3.13
CA TYR A 65 -7.66 7.96 2.14
C TYR A 65 -6.81 8.74 1.14
N TYR A 66 -5.82 8.06 0.57
CA TYR A 66 -4.83 8.63 -0.33
C TYR A 66 -4.67 7.71 -1.54
N ILE A 67 -4.67 8.29 -2.74
CA ILE A 67 -4.31 7.56 -3.96
C ILE A 67 -2.85 7.13 -3.85
N ALA A 68 -2.58 5.88 -4.16
CA ALA A 68 -1.26 5.28 -3.99
C ALA A 68 -1.04 4.15 -4.99
N THR A 69 0.14 3.53 -4.91
CA THR A 69 0.40 2.18 -5.39
C THR A 69 1.02 1.36 -4.25
N MET A 70 0.73 0.07 -4.18
CA MET A 70 1.44 -0.92 -3.35
C MET A 70 2.21 -1.92 -4.20
N ASP A 71 2.37 -1.57 -5.47
CA ASP A 71 2.87 -2.42 -6.53
C ASP A 71 4.14 -1.81 -7.13
N PRO A 72 5.11 -2.65 -7.50
CA PRO A 72 6.32 -2.16 -8.14
C PRO A 72 6.01 -1.60 -9.53
N GLY A 73 6.82 -0.64 -9.97
CA GLY A 73 6.73 -0.13 -11.33
C GLY A 73 7.26 -1.12 -12.37
N LEU A 74 6.81 -0.95 -13.61
CA LEU A 74 7.15 -1.85 -14.73
C LEU A 74 8.65 -1.92 -14.99
N THR A 75 9.39 -0.84 -14.73
CA THR A 75 10.85 -0.82 -14.85
C THR A 75 11.50 -1.92 -14.02
N TRP A 76 11.05 -2.12 -12.78
CA TRP A 76 11.63 -3.12 -11.88
C TRP A 76 11.15 -4.52 -12.21
N LEU A 77 9.93 -4.66 -12.70
CA LEU A 77 9.42 -5.94 -13.21
C LEU A 77 10.18 -6.44 -14.45
N ARG A 78 10.80 -5.54 -15.23
CA ARG A 78 11.69 -5.88 -16.35
C ARG A 78 13.16 -5.97 -15.97
N LYS A 79 13.56 -5.35 -14.87
CA LYS A 79 14.94 -5.28 -14.37
C LYS A 79 14.93 -5.19 -12.86
N ALA A 80 14.79 -6.33 -12.21
CA ALA A 80 14.71 -6.47 -10.77
C ALA A 80 16.02 -6.03 -10.11
N MET A 81 15.89 -5.38 -8.95
CA MET A 81 17.05 -5.04 -8.12
C MET A 81 17.62 -6.27 -7.42
N ASN A 82 16.79 -7.30 -7.22
CA ASN A 82 17.16 -8.51 -6.52
C ASN A 82 17.14 -9.68 -7.51
N PRO A 83 18.18 -10.54 -7.52
CA PRO A 83 18.26 -11.67 -8.45
C PRO A 83 17.14 -12.70 -8.29
N LEU A 84 16.43 -12.72 -7.16
CA LEU A 84 15.26 -13.57 -6.94
C LEU A 84 13.97 -12.98 -7.52
N GLY A 85 13.99 -11.72 -7.94
CA GLY A 85 12.87 -11.01 -8.53
C GLY A 85 12.44 -9.76 -7.79
N THR A 86 11.48 -9.07 -8.38
CA THR A 86 10.91 -7.82 -7.87
C THR A 86 9.92 -8.09 -6.75
N ALA A 87 9.97 -7.28 -5.69
CA ALA A 87 9.10 -7.44 -4.55
C ALA A 87 7.71 -6.87 -4.80
N ARG A 88 6.69 -7.58 -4.33
CA ARG A 88 5.35 -7.05 -4.05
C ARG A 88 5.02 -7.43 -2.61
N LEU A 89 4.61 -6.46 -1.78
CA LEU A 89 4.29 -6.72 -0.38
C LEU A 89 3.10 -7.69 -0.29
N LYS A 90 3.26 -8.82 0.38
CA LYS A 90 2.18 -9.82 0.51
C LYS A 90 1.03 -9.24 1.35
N GLU A 91 -0.22 -9.57 1.04
CA GLU A 91 -1.35 -9.32 1.95
C GLU A 91 -1.05 -9.84 3.38
N GLY A 92 -1.38 -9.00 4.37
CA GLY A 92 -1.14 -9.26 5.78
C GLY A 92 -1.02 -7.98 6.61
N LEU A 93 -0.67 -8.15 7.89
CA LEU A 93 -0.46 -7.05 8.83
C LEU A 93 1.03 -6.85 9.12
N TYR A 94 1.48 -5.60 8.99
CA TYR A 94 2.86 -5.21 9.22
C TYR A 94 2.97 -4.03 10.19
N LYS A 95 4.18 -3.78 10.70
CA LYS A 95 4.48 -2.65 11.59
C LYS A 95 5.48 -1.72 10.93
N TYR A 96 5.16 -0.43 10.96
CA TYR A 96 5.93 0.64 10.36
C TYR A 96 6.19 1.76 11.37
N LYS A 97 7.26 2.53 11.20
CA LYS A 97 7.57 3.69 12.04
C LYS A 97 7.98 4.88 11.18
N ILE A 98 7.85 6.08 11.74
CA ILE A 98 8.42 7.28 11.12
C ILE A 98 9.93 7.07 10.92
N GLY A 99 10.39 7.35 9.72
CA GLY A 99 11.78 7.19 9.29
C GLY A 99 12.09 8.03 8.06
N ILE A 100 13.16 7.63 7.37
CA ILE A 100 13.70 8.36 6.22
C ILE A 100 13.90 7.38 5.06
N HIS A 101 13.36 7.73 3.89
CA HIS A 101 13.62 7.06 2.62
C HIS A 101 14.43 8.01 1.72
N ARG A 102 15.69 7.67 1.42
CA ARG A 102 16.59 8.45 0.55
C ARG A 102 16.69 9.94 0.92
N GLY A 103 16.79 10.24 2.22
CA GLY A 103 16.91 11.61 2.72
C GLY A 103 15.56 12.33 2.92
N HIS A 104 14.45 11.72 2.55
CA HIS A 104 13.11 12.30 2.72
C HIS A 104 12.27 11.57 3.76
N PRO A 105 11.30 12.24 4.41
CA PRO A 105 10.41 11.59 5.36
C PRO A 105 9.62 10.44 4.74
N ALA A 106 9.47 9.34 5.48
CA ALA A 106 8.72 8.16 5.08
C ALA A 106 8.25 7.37 6.31
N LEU A 107 7.35 6.41 6.13
CA LEU A 107 7.24 5.30 7.07
C LEU A 107 8.17 4.18 6.61
N THR A 108 9.01 3.71 7.53
CA THR A 108 9.97 2.62 7.28
C THR A 108 9.56 1.39 8.08
N GLN A 109 10.07 0.22 7.69
CA GLN A 109 9.83 -1.02 8.43
C GLN A 109 10.15 -0.84 9.93
N TYR A 110 9.21 -1.24 10.80
CA TYR A 110 9.45 -1.42 12.23
C TYR A 110 9.69 -2.89 12.58
N ALA A 111 9.16 -3.81 11.77
CA ALA A 111 9.38 -5.24 11.86
C ALA A 111 9.65 -5.82 10.45
N SER A 112 10.03 -7.11 10.40
CA SER A 112 10.16 -7.83 9.14
C SER A 112 8.84 -7.87 8.38
N VAL A 113 8.91 -7.74 7.06
CA VAL A 113 7.76 -7.87 6.16
C VAL A 113 7.90 -9.10 5.30
N THR A 114 6.79 -9.59 4.74
CA THR A 114 6.80 -10.71 3.79
C THR A 114 6.52 -10.19 2.39
N VAL A 115 7.41 -10.48 1.45
CA VAL A 115 7.26 -10.09 0.05
C VAL A 115 7.10 -11.32 -0.83
N LEU A 116 6.28 -11.15 -1.86
CA LEU A 116 6.19 -12.02 -3.03
C LEU A 116 7.27 -11.55 -4.02
N ARG A 117 8.10 -12.47 -4.50
CA ARG A 117 9.10 -12.17 -5.53
C ARG A 117 8.60 -12.61 -6.88
N TYR A 118 8.66 -11.71 -7.86
CA TYR A 118 8.26 -11.97 -9.23
C TYR A 118 9.47 -11.90 -10.14
N LYS A 119 9.69 -12.94 -10.95
CA LYS A 119 10.83 -13.02 -11.86
C LYS A 119 10.77 -11.91 -12.90
N GLU A 120 11.92 -11.54 -13.44
CA GLU A 120 11.96 -10.57 -14.53
C GLU A 120 11.30 -11.14 -15.79
N HIS A 121 10.65 -10.25 -16.53
CA HIS A 121 10.16 -10.55 -17.86
C HIS A 121 10.92 -9.71 -18.88
N THR A 122 11.30 -10.33 -19.98
CA THR A 122 12.04 -9.70 -21.07
C THR A 122 11.30 -9.86 -22.39
N GLY A 123 11.33 -8.83 -23.24
CA GLY A 123 10.94 -8.92 -24.66
C GLY A 123 9.62 -9.66 -24.90
N ASP A 124 9.74 -10.87 -25.44
CA ASP A 124 8.67 -11.74 -25.96
C ASP A 124 7.74 -12.35 -24.90
N GLN A 125 8.04 -12.17 -23.61
CA GLN A 125 7.13 -12.50 -22.50
C GLN A 125 6.79 -11.25 -21.72
N PRO A 126 5.99 -10.31 -22.25
CA PRO A 126 5.72 -9.06 -21.55
C PRO A 126 4.93 -9.29 -20.25
N TRP A 127 5.13 -8.42 -19.26
CA TRP A 127 4.21 -8.29 -18.13
C TRP A 127 2.83 -7.87 -18.64
N ILE A 128 1.79 -8.66 -18.34
CA ILE A 128 0.42 -8.40 -18.77
C ILE A 128 -0.46 -8.00 -17.58
N SER A 129 -0.51 -8.82 -16.53
CA SER A 129 -1.35 -8.56 -15.35
C SER A 129 -0.90 -9.35 -14.12
N TRP A 130 -1.29 -8.92 -12.93
CA TRP A 130 -0.96 -9.63 -11.69
C TRP A 130 -1.62 -11.01 -11.57
N LYS A 131 -2.84 -11.17 -12.11
CA LYS A 131 -3.62 -12.42 -12.01
C LYS A 131 -3.02 -13.57 -12.84
N ASP A 132 -2.27 -13.24 -13.87
CA ASP A 132 -1.67 -14.22 -14.79
C ASP A 132 -0.28 -14.67 -14.30
N GLU A 133 0.24 -14.03 -13.26
CA GLU A 133 1.63 -14.15 -12.82
C GLU A 133 1.73 -14.78 -11.44
N LYS A 134 2.64 -15.76 -11.31
CA LYS A 134 2.86 -16.47 -10.04
C LYS A 134 4.16 -16.02 -9.40
N PRO A 135 4.18 -15.72 -8.09
CA PRO A 135 5.42 -15.42 -7.42
C PRO A 135 6.33 -16.65 -7.41
N SER A 136 7.62 -16.42 -7.60
CA SER A 136 8.65 -17.47 -7.60
C SER A 136 8.99 -17.93 -6.18
N ILE A 137 8.98 -17.01 -5.21
CA ILE A 137 9.33 -17.27 -3.82
C ILE A 137 8.70 -16.23 -2.88
N PHE A 138 8.50 -16.65 -1.63
CA PHE A 138 8.11 -15.81 -0.51
C PHE A 138 9.34 -15.55 0.36
N GLN A 139 9.57 -14.31 0.77
CA GLN A 139 10.66 -13.98 1.66
C GLN A 139 10.19 -13.07 2.79
N THR A 140 10.60 -13.38 4.01
CA THR A 140 10.36 -12.54 5.19
C THR A 140 11.67 -11.93 5.67
N GLY A 141 11.71 -10.61 5.88
CA GLY A 141 12.92 -9.93 6.30
C GLY A 141 12.86 -8.41 6.22
N TRP A 142 14.05 -7.81 6.23
CA TRP A 142 14.26 -6.37 6.11
C TRP A 142 14.68 -6.04 4.69
N PHE A 143 13.76 -5.47 3.90
CA PHE A 143 13.99 -5.22 2.47
C PHE A 143 13.89 -3.74 2.08
N GLY A 144 13.59 -2.85 3.04
CA GLY A 144 13.34 -1.44 2.76
C GLY A 144 12.03 -1.21 2.01
N ILE A 145 11.00 -2.02 2.31
CA ILE A 145 9.65 -1.80 1.80
C ILE A 145 9.02 -0.70 2.63
N ASP A 146 9.20 0.54 2.19
CA ASP A 146 8.76 1.74 2.89
C ASP A 146 7.40 2.24 2.36
N ILE A 147 6.78 3.19 3.07
CA ILE A 147 5.65 4.00 2.58
C ILE A 147 6.13 5.43 2.40
N HIS A 148 6.15 5.92 1.16
CA HIS A 148 6.74 7.22 0.84
C HIS A 148 5.99 7.98 -0.27
N ALA A 149 6.39 9.22 -0.52
CA ALA A 149 5.91 10.02 -1.64
C ALA A 149 6.69 9.72 -2.93
N LYS A 150 6.19 10.20 -4.07
CA LYS A 150 6.88 10.17 -5.36
C LYS A 150 8.12 11.07 -5.33
N GLY A 151 9.20 10.62 -6.00
CA GLY A 151 10.40 11.44 -6.20
C GLY A 151 10.25 12.52 -7.27
N GLY A 152 9.20 12.45 -8.09
CA GLY A 152 8.87 13.46 -9.08
C GLY A 152 7.40 13.39 -9.46
N ASN A 153 6.94 14.35 -10.27
CA ASN A 153 5.56 14.34 -10.75
C ASN A 153 5.41 13.43 -11.96
N THR A 154 5.47 12.11 -11.75
CA THR A 154 5.27 11.10 -12.79
C THR A 154 3.85 10.54 -12.71
N ALA A 155 3.27 10.25 -13.88
CA ALA A 155 1.98 9.56 -14.00
C ALA A 155 2.11 8.04 -13.82
N LYS A 156 3.30 7.50 -14.08
CA LYS A 156 3.64 6.09 -13.93
C LYS A 156 4.51 5.85 -12.70
N VAL A 157 4.39 4.66 -12.14
CA VAL A 157 5.20 4.23 -10.98
C VAL A 157 6.67 4.15 -11.40
N GLY A 158 6.97 3.41 -12.46
CA GLY A 158 8.29 3.30 -13.08
C GLY A 158 9.39 2.99 -12.07
N VAL A 159 10.40 3.85 -12.01
CA VAL A 159 11.54 3.69 -11.08
C VAL A 159 11.21 4.06 -9.63
N THR A 160 10.04 4.64 -9.36
CA THR A 160 9.68 5.19 -8.05
C THR A 160 9.57 4.11 -6.97
N SER A 161 9.12 2.91 -7.31
CA SER A 161 8.97 1.80 -6.37
C SER A 161 9.42 0.47 -6.95
N ALA A 162 10.36 -0.20 -6.28
CA ALA A 162 10.73 -1.60 -6.51
C ALA A 162 9.95 -2.58 -5.60
N GLY A 163 8.92 -2.09 -4.89
CA GLY A 163 8.09 -2.87 -3.97
C GLY A 163 7.56 -2.09 -2.76
N CYS A 164 7.97 -0.83 -2.57
CA CYS A 164 7.41 0.11 -1.59
C CYS A 164 5.96 0.51 -1.92
N SER A 165 5.24 0.97 -0.91
CA SER A 165 3.97 1.67 -1.11
C SER A 165 4.22 3.16 -1.36
N VAL A 166 3.66 3.71 -2.42
CA VAL A 166 3.92 5.10 -2.82
C VAL A 166 2.62 5.88 -2.94
N ILE A 167 2.47 6.93 -2.14
CA ILE A 167 1.35 7.87 -2.26
C ILE A 167 1.57 8.73 -3.50
N ASP A 168 0.50 8.96 -4.29
CA ASP A 168 0.49 9.75 -5.52
C ASP A 168 0.62 11.26 -5.24
N SER A 169 1.73 11.64 -4.63
CA SER A 169 2.09 13.01 -4.28
C SER A 169 3.60 13.10 -4.15
N THR A 170 4.19 14.24 -4.48
CA THR A 170 5.61 14.48 -4.18
C THR A 170 5.78 14.81 -2.70
N TRP A 171 7.01 14.72 -2.17
CA TRP A 171 7.28 15.11 -0.77
C TRP A 171 6.90 16.56 -0.44
N GLU A 172 6.91 17.44 -1.45
CA GLU A 172 6.48 18.84 -1.29
C GLU A 172 4.98 19.06 -1.49
N GLY A 173 4.27 18.05 -2.00
CA GLY A 173 2.84 18.10 -2.26
C GLY A 173 2.01 18.17 -0.97
N THR A 174 0.87 18.85 -1.06
CA THR A 174 -0.06 19.04 0.07
C THR A 174 -0.59 17.70 0.59
N VAL A 175 -0.89 16.76 -0.30
CA VAL A 175 -1.38 15.42 0.05
C VAL A 175 -0.38 14.66 0.92
N TRP A 176 0.90 14.63 0.53
CA TRP A 176 1.94 13.99 1.35
C TRP A 176 2.13 14.70 2.69
N LYS A 177 2.18 16.04 2.68
CA LYS A 177 2.35 16.83 3.90
C LYS A 177 1.21 16.60 4.89
N GLU A 178 -0.04 16.54 4.41
CA GLU A 178 -1.20 16.20 5.23
C GLU A 178 -1.04 14.80 5.84
N PHE A 179 -0.86 13.76 5.01
CA PHE A 179 -0.68 12.37 5.45
C PHE A 179 0.40 12.25 6.53
N PHE A 180 1.58 12.81 6.26
CA PHE A 180 2.71 12.64 7.14
C PHE A 180 2.61 13.48 8.42
N SER A 181 1.94 14.64 8.37
CA SER A 181 1.68 15.46 9.54
C SER A 181 0.72 14.79 10.53
N LEU A 182 -0.29 14.07 10.04
CA LEU A 182 -1.21 13.29 10.87
C LEU A 182 -0.49 12.17 11.61
N LEU A 183 0.40 11.45 10.94
CA LEU A 183 1.23 10.43 11.59
C LEU A 183 2.13 11.08 12.65
N LYS A 184 2.84 12.17 12.29
CA LYS A 184 3.72 12.90 13.21
C LYS A 184 3.00 13.42 14.44
N SER A 185 1.75 13.87 14.34
CA SER A 185 1.01 14.40 15.50
C SER A 185 0.80 13.33 16.57
N ALA A 186 0.69 12.06 16.20
CA ALA A 186 0.54 10.93 17.12
C ALA A 186 1.88 10.32 17.58
N SER A 187 3.02 10.74 17.02
CA SER A 187 4.32 10.06 17.22
C SER A 187 4.87 10.10 18.65
N HIS A 188 4.33 10.97 19.49
CA HIS A 188 4.68 11.07 20.92
C HIS A 188 4.01 9.98 21.78
N VAL A 189 2.93 9.37 21.30
CA VAL A 189 2.21 8.27 21.99
C VAL A 189 2.26 6.95 21.21
N GLN A 190 2.40 7.02 19.89
CA GLN A 190 2.38 5.86 19.00
C GLN A 190 3.77 5.62 18.38
N ASN A 191 4.47 4.60 18.89
CA ASN A 191 5.84 4.26 18.47
C ASN A 191 5.93 3.56 17.11
N PHE A 192 4.84 2.92 16.68
CA PHE A 192 4.71 2.27 15.38
C PHE A 192 3.25 2.31 14.93
N TYR A 193 3.05 2.18 13.62
CA TYR A 193 1.75 2.15 12.97
C TYR A 193 1.54 0.78 12.34
N TYR A 194 0.37 0.22 12.59
CA TYR A 194 -0.06 -0.99 11.90
C TYR A 194 -0.40 -0.65 10.44
N TYR A 195 0.07 -1.48 9.52
CA TYR A 195 -0.25 -1.40 8.10
C TYR A 195 -0.80 -2.74 7.63
N ALA A 196 -2.13 -2.81 7.48
CA ALA A 196 -2.83 -3.95 6.92
C ALA A 196 -2.92 -3.78 5.39
N VAL A 197 -2.28 -4.66 4.64
CA VAL A 197 -2.33 -4.66 3.17
C VAL A 197 -3.33 -5.72 2.73
N LEU A 198 -4.30 -5.32 1.92
CA LEU A 198 -5.36 -6.18 1.38
C LEU A 198 -5.25 -6.24 -0.13
N ASP A 199 -5.25 -7.46 -0.68
CA ASP A 199 -5.34 -7.73 -2.10
C ASP A 199 -6.77 -7.45 -2.60
N GLN A 200 -6.91 -7.16 -3.90
CA GLN A 200 -8.19 -6.84 -4.53
C GLN A 200 -9.27 -7.89 -4.23
N ALA A 201 -8.91 -9.18 -4.24
CA ALA A 201 -9.82 -10.29 -3.94
C ALA A 201 -10.35 -10.30 -2.48
N THR A 202 -9.57 -9.81 -1.53
CA THR A 202 -10.02 -9.67 -0.12
C THR A 202 -10.98 -8.49 -0.01
N VAL A 203 -10.67 -7.38 -0.67
CA VAL A 203 -11.52 -6.18 -0.72
C VAL A 203 -12.86 -6.47 -1.39
N GLU A 204 -12.87 -7.26 -2.47
CA GLU A 204 -14.09 -7.72 -3.15
C GLU A 204 -15.04 -8.44 -2.19
N LYS A 205 -14.53 -9.34 -1.34
CA LYS A 205 -15.35 -10.04 -0.34
C LYS A 205 -15.93 -9.08 0.68
N LEU A 206 -15.21 -8.02 1.06
CA LEU A 206 -15.73 -6.99 1.96
C LEU A 206 -16.83 -6.15 1.29
N ILE A 207 -16.76 -5.94 -0.03
CA ILE A 207 -17.75 -5.16 -0.77
C ILE A 207 -19.00 -5.97 -1.12
N VAL A 208 -18.86 -7.26 -1.42
CA VAL A 208 -19.97 -8.14 -1.88
C VAL A 208 -20.70 -8.84 -0.74
N SER A 209 -20.16 -8.83 0.49
CA SER A 209 -20.77 -9.51 1.65
C SER A 209 -22.07 -8.84 2.11
N ASP A 210 -23.17 -9.04 1.39
CA ASP A 210 -24.52 -8.76 1.86
C ASP A 210 -25.24 -10.07 2.19
N ILE A 211 -24.67 -10.90 3.09
CA ILE A 211 -25.33 -12.05 3.74
C ILE A 211 -24.76 -12.23 5.15
#